data_AF-A0A951SW12-F1
#
_entry.id   AF-A0A951SW12-F1
#
_cell.length_a   1.000
_cell.length_b   1.000
_cell.length_c   1.000
_cell.angle_alpha   90.00
_cell.angle_beta   90.00
_cell.angle_gamma   90.00
#
_symmetry.space_group_name_H-M   'P 1'
#
loop_
_entity.id
_entity.type
_entity.pdbx_description
1 polymer ?
#
loop_
_entity_poly.entity_id
_entity_poly.type
_entity_poly.pdbx_seq_one_letter_code
_entity_poly.pdbx_strand_id
1 'polypeptide(L)'
;MAELRYLMSKQIVPSKGMSYTLYEIEGIDTILRMLTTLPDVGEISIFSNPPVKKLFAPDRCEITTADEFHKLWQEGLEKKAQ
;
A
#
# COMPACT_ATOMS: atom_id res chain seq x y z
N MET A 1 15.62 -1.41 -17.74
CA MET A 1 15.63 -1.29 -16.27
C MET A 1 14.19 -1.01 -15.88
N ALA A 2 13.52 -1.88 -15.13
CA ALA A 2 12.18 -1.58 -14.68
C ALA A 2 12.29 -0.64 -13.47
N GLU A 3 11.68 0.54 -13.56
CA GLU A 3 11.68 1.50 -12.47
C GLU A 3 10.63 1.09 -11.44
N LEU A 4 11.05 0.96 -10.17
CA LEU A 4 10.14 0.79 -9.04
C LEU A 4 9.44 2.12 -8.78
N ARG A 5 8.11 2.05 -8.67
CA ARG A 5 7.27 3.19 -8.34
C ARG A 5 6.43 2.86 -7.13
N TYR A 6 6.32 3.84 -6.24
CA TYR A 6 5.54 3.73 -5.03
C TYR A 6 4.34 4.66 -5.16
N LEU A 7 3.16 4.08 -5.01
CA LEU A 7 1.90 4.77 -5.14
C LEU A 7 1.09 4.59 -3.86
N MET A 8 0.29 5.58 -3.50
CA MET A 8 -0.59 5.56 -2.34
C MET A 8 -1.97 6.01 -2.75
N SER A 9 -2.99 5.20 -2.48
CA SER A 9 -4.38 5.60 -2.59
C SER A 9 -4.94 5.87 -1.20
N LYS A 10 -5.88 6.81 -1.12
CA LYS A 10 -6.59 7.14 0.10
C LYS A 10 -8.08 6.93 -0.12
N GLN A 11 -8.73 6.20 0.78
CA GLN A 11 -10.13 5.84 0.67
C GLN A 11 -10.80 5.96 2.02
N ILE A 12 -11.98 6.58 2.05
CA ILE A 12 -12.82 6.63 3.24
C ILE A 12 -13.57 5.32 3.33
N VAL A 13 -13.31 4.55 4.39
CA VAL A 13 -14.03 3.32 4.69
C VAL A 13 -15.17 3.66 5.65
N PRO A 14 -16.44 3.52 5.22
CA PRO A 14 -17.56 3.72 6.13
C PRO A 14 -17.41 2.78 7.32
N SER A 15 -17.56 3.32 8.53
CA SER A 15 -17.36 2.67 9.84
C SER A 15 -15.91 2.50 10.34
N LYS A 16 -14.88 2.61 9.49
CA LYS A 16 -13.46 2.46 9.92
C LYS A 16 -12.60 3.72 9.72
N GLY A 17 -13.14 4.79 9.13
CA GLY A 17 -12.41 6.04 8.93
C GLY A 17 -11.55 6.05 7.66
N MET A 18 -10.41 6.73 7.71
CA MET A 18 -9.52 6.87 6.54
C MET A 18 -8.61 5.65 6.39
N SER A 19 -8.61 5.06 5.20
CA SER A 19 -7.72 3.98 4.79
C SER A 19 -6.71 4.50 3.79
N TYR A 20 -5.45 4.13 3.98
CA TYR A 20 -4.37 4.44 3.06
C TYR A 20 -3.78 3.13 2.54
N THR A 21 -3.88 2.90 1.24
CA THR A 21 -3.33 1.72 0.60
C THR A 21 -2.12 2.12 -0.23
N LEU A 22 -0.96 1.59 0.12
CA LEU A 22 0.27 1.82 -0.62
C LEU A 22 0.59 0.60 -1.49
N TYR A 23 1.13 0.86 -2.67
CA TYR A 23 1.48 -0.12 -3.69
C TYR A 23 2.92 0.10 -4.11
N GLU A 24 3.69 -0.98 -4.11
CA GLU A 24 4.97 -1.08 -4.79
C GLU A 24 4.69 -1.68 -6.17
N ILE A 25 4.88 -0.87 -7.21
CA ILE A 25 4.69 -1.32 -8.59
C ILE A 25 6.01 -1.31 -9.35
N GLU A 26 6.13 -2.22 -10.31
CA GLU A 26 7.24 -2.32 -11.25
C GLU A 26 6.78 -1.89 -12.65
N GLY A 27 7.51 -0.94 -13.24
CA GLY A 27 7.20 -0.43 -14.57
C GLY A 27 5.96 0.46 -14.58
N ILE A 28 4.90 0.03 -15.27
CA ILE A 28 3.71 0.88 -15.53
C ILE A 28 2.60 0.60 -14.52
N ASP A 29 2.32 -0.68 -14.24
CA ASP A 29 1.14 -1.08 -13.47
C ASP A 29 1.30 -2.43 -12.72
N THR A 30 2.45 -3.08 -12.80
CA THR A 30 2.67 -4.40 -12.18
C THR A 30 2.83 -4.25 -10.67
N ILE A 31 1.85 -4.66 -9.88
CA ILE A 31 1.94 -4.63 -8.42
C ILE A 31 2.83 -5.78 -7.94
N LEU A 32 3.92 -5.44 -7.26
CA LEU A 32 4.78 -6.39 -6.56
C LEU A 32 4.25 -6.66 -5.15
N ARG A 33 3.96 -5.58 -4.41
CA ARG A 33 3.52 -5.63 -3.01
C ARG A 33 2.52 -4.52 -2.75
N MET A 34 1.64 -4.75 -1.79
CA MET A 34 0.75 -3.69 -1.31
C MET A 34 0.56 -3.78 0.19
N LEU A 35 0.28 -2.66 0.82
CA LEU A 35 -0.09 -2.60 2.22
C LEU A 35 -1.26 -1.65 2.39
N THR A 36 -2.10 -1.90 3.37
CA THR A 36 -3.22 -1.04 3.72
C THR A 36 -3.09 -0.69 5.19
N THR A 37 -3.01 0.60 5.48
CA THR A 37 -3.00 1.13 6.85
C THR A 37 -4.29 1.89 7.12
N LEU A 38 -4.90 1.57 8.26
CA LEU A 38 -6.11 2.18 8.79
C LEU A 38 -5.74 2.84 10.12
N PRO A 39 -5.20 4.08 10.10
CA PRO A 39 -4.75 4.77 11.31
C PRO A 39 -5.86 4.97 12.36
N ASP A 40 -7.12 5.11 11.91
CA ASP A 40 -8.28 5.31 12.80
C ASP A 40 -8.50 4.15 13.77
N VAL A 41 -8.31 2.91 13.28
CA VAL A 41 -8.43 1.68 14.08
C VAL A 41 -7.07 1.05 14.41
N GLY A 42 -5.98 1.67 13.96
CA GLY A 42 -4.60 1.20 14.19
C GLY A 42 -4.26 -0.14 13.53
N GLU A 43 -4.98 -0.51 12.46
CA GLU A 43 -4.75 -1.77 11.73
C GLU A 43 -3.82 -1.55 10.52
N ILE A 44 -2.83 -2.42 10.34
CA ILE A 44 -1.99 -2.43 9.14
C ILE A 44 -1.99 -3.84 8.55
N SER A 45 -2.43 -3.94 7.31
CA SER A 45 -2.50 -5.19 6.55
C SER A 45 -1.48 -5.16 5.40
N ILE A 46 -0.46 -6.00 5.50
CA ILE A 46 0.58 -6.16 4.46
C ILE A 46 0.29 -7.37 3.58
N PHE A 47 0.51 -7.19 2.28
CA PHE A 47 0.27 -8.21 1.25
C PHE A 47 1.51 -8.33 0.35
N SER A 48 2.36 -9.30 0.65
CA SER A 48 3.56 -9.62 -0.13
C SER A 48 3.29 -10.34 -1.42
N ASN A 49 2.12 -10.97 -1.55
CA ASN A 49 1.64 -11.59 -2.76
C ASN A 49 0.18 -11.17 -2.99
N PRO A 50 -0.05 -9.95 -3.51
CA PRO A 50 -1.40 -9.44 -3.68
C PRO A 50 -2.20 -10.27 -4.69
N PRO A 51 -3.52 -10.44 -4.47
CA PRO A 51 -4.39 -11.12 -5.44
C PRO A 51 -4.50 -10.34 -6.75
N VAL A 52 -4.31 -9.03 -6.69
CA VAL A 52 -4.26 -8.13 -7.84
C VAL A 52 -2.81 -7.88 -8.22
N LYS A 53 -2.42 -8.36 -9.40
CA LYS A 53 -1.07 -8.12 -9.96
C LYS A 53 -0.97 -6.84 -10.79
N LYS A 54 -2.11 -6.21 -11.09
CA LYS A 54 -2.17 -5.04 -11.96
C LYS A 54 -2.93 -3.91 -11.28
N LEU A 55 -2.34 -2.72 -11.24
CA LEU A 55 -2.97 -1.54 -10.67
C LEU A 55 -3.98 -0.98 -11.68
N PHE A 56 -5.26 -1.04 -11.33
CA PHE A 56 -6.34 -0.62 -12.23
C PHE A 56 -6.47 0.90 -12.39
N ALA A 57 -6.11 1.67 -11.35
CA ALA A 57 -6.27 3.13 -11.34
C ALA A 57 -5.02 3.83 -10.77
N PRO A 58 -3.86 3.72 -11.44
CA PRO A 58 -2.64 4.41 -11.02
C PRO A 58 -2.84 5.93 -10.97
N ASP A 59 -3.67 6.48 -11.85
CA ASP A 59 -3.98 7.91 -11.96
C ASP A 59 -4.70 8.47 -10.71
N ARG A 60 -5.41 7.62 -9.97
CA ARG A 60 -6.06 8.00 -8.69
C ARG A 60 -5.14 7.88 -7.50
N CYS A 61 -3.95 7.31 -7.68
CA CYS A 61 -2.99 7.14 -6.61
C CYS A 61 -2.06 8.36 -6.56
N GLU A 62 -1.77 8.81 -5.36
CA GLU A 62 -0.74 9.79 -5.10
C GLU A 62 0.64 9.12 -5.20
N ILE A 63 1.62 9.82 -5.75
CA ILE A 63 2.99 9.33 -5.78
C ILE A 63 3.54 9.41 -4.35
N THR A 64 4.11 8.32 -3.87
CA THR A 64 4.76 8.26 -2.55
C THR A 64 6.22 7.81 -2.69
N THR A 65 6.96 7.85 -1.59
CA THR A 65 8.36 7.45 -1.54
C THR A 65 8.49 6.01 -1.06
N ALA A 66 9.61 5.38 -1.44
CA ALA A 66 9.96 4.05 -0.92
C ALA A 66 10.07 4.05 0.62
N ASP A 67 10.60 5.13 1.20
CA ASP A 67 10.78 5.27 2.65
C ASP A 67 9.45 5.14 3.41
N GLU A 68 8.41 5.87 2.97
CA GLU A 68 7.09 5.82 3.58
C GLU A 68 6.47 4.41 3.47
N PHE A 69 6.62 3.77 2.31
CA PHE A 69 6.16 2.39 2.10
C PHE A 69 6.87 1.42 3.04
N HIS A 70 8.20 1.47 3.10
CA HIS A 70 9.02 0.55 3.90
C HIS A 70 8.76 0.73 5.39
N LYS A 71 8.58 1.96 5.85
CA LYS A 71 8.24 2.27 7.23
C LYS A 71 6.92 1.62 7.65
N LEU A 72 5.85 1.89 6.90
CA LEU A 72 4.53 1.30 7.16
C LEU A 72 4.52 -0.23 6.98
N TRP A 73 5.32 -0.73 6.05
CA TRP A 73 5.48 -2.17 5.83
C TRP A 73 6.10 -2.84 7.04
N GLN A 74 7.16 -2.25 7.61
CA GLN A 74 7.82 -2.75 8.81
C GLN A 74 6.86 -2.71 10.01
N GLU A 75 6.13 -1.60 10.21
CA GLU A 75 5.12 -1.50 11.26
C GLU A 75 4.02 -2.58 11.12
N GLY A 76 3.60 -2.87 9.89
CA GLY A 76 2.66 -3.94 9.60
C GLY A 76 3.20 -5.34 9.85
N LEU A 77 4.49 -5.58 9.58
CA LEU A 77 5.16 -6.85 9.93
C LEU A 77 5.21 -7.04 11.44
N GLU A 78 5.56 -5.99 12.19
CA GLU A 78 5.61 -6.01 13.65
C GLU A 78 4.23 -6.29 14.27
N LYS A 79 3.18 -5.65 13.75
CA LYS A 79 1.78 -5.88 14.18
C LYS A 79 1.25 -7.27 13.85
N LYS A 80 1.67 -7.86 12.72
CA LYS A 80 1.25 -9.22 12.32
C LYS A 80 1.95 -10.32 13.14
N ALA A 81 3.11 -10.00 13.72
CA ALA A 81 3.89 -10.94 14.51
C ALA A 81 3.43 -11.04 15.99
N GLN A 82 2.56 -10.13 16.44
CA GLN A 82 1.86 -10.19 17.73
C GLN A 82 0.56 -11.00 17.64
#